data_AF-A0A5E4K8P6-F1
#
_entry.id   AF-A0A5E4K8P6-F1
#
_cell.length_a   1.000
_cell.length_b   1.000
_cell.length_c   1.000
_cell.angle_alpha   90.00
_cell.angle_beta   90.00
_cell.angle_gamma   90.00
#
_symmetry.space_group_name_H-M   'P 1'
#
loop_
_entity.id
_entity.type
_entity.pdbx_description
1 polymer ?
#
loop_
_entity_poly.entity_id
_entity_poly.type
_entity_poly.pdbx_seq_one_letter_code
_entity_poly.pdbx_strand_id
1 'polypeptide(L)'
;MGNIMEHTIVLFQIPSCCAATRWLANRNYSKMLKNLCKEAGAVFKEVDPLTTQDILIKMVQEQRPDIWEKVEKHGLPVIIESFPVVVMDGKIISLGEINEKELKLQVLSAVKG
;
A
#
# COMPACT_ATOMS: atom_id res chain seq x y z
N MET A 1 -27.66 2.31 -16.24
CA MET A 1 -26.86 1.26 -15.56
C MET A 1 -25.47 1.84 -15.38
N GLY A 2 -25.18 2.41 -14.21
CA GLY A 2 -23.87 2.99 -13.94
C GLY A 2 -22.84 1.87 -13.82
N ASN A 3 -21.71 1.98 -14.51
CA ASN A 3 -20.57 1.10 -14.31
C ASN A 3 -20.16 1.22 -12.83
N ILE A 4 -20.41 0.17 -12.04
CA ILE A 4 -19.78 0.05 -10.72
C ILE A 4 -18.31 -0.22 -11.03
N MET A 5 -17.51 0.85 -10.98
CA MET A 5 -16.07 0.73 -11.19
C MET A 5 -15.52 -0.06 -10.00
N GLU A 6 -14.98 -1.25 -10.28
CA GLU A 6 -14.44 -2.12 -9.24
C GLU A 6 -13.11 -1.53 -8.76
N HIS A 7 -13.12 -0.90 -7.58
CA HIS A 7 -11.92 -0.35 -6.96
C HIS A 7 -11.00 -1.49 -6.50
N THR A 8 -9.71 -1.40 -6.84
CA THR A 8 -8.70 -2.38 -6.44
C THR A 8 -7.71 -1.77 -5.46
N ILE A 9 -7.57 -2.39 -4.29
CA ILE A 9 -6.59 -2.05 -3.27
C ILE A 9 -5.49 -3.11 -3.24
N VAL A 10 -4.24 -2.67 -3.36
CA VAL A 10 -3.04 -3.51 -3.36
C VAL A 10 -2.18 -3.17 -2.16
N LEU A 11 -1.85 -4.18 -1.35
CA LEU A 11 -0.86 -4.10 -0.28
C LEU A 11 0.49 -4.60 -0.78
N PHE A 12 1.49 -3.73 -0.79
CA PHE A 12 2.89 -4.14 -0.87
C PHE A 12 3.41 -4.39 0.54
N GLN A 13 3.77 -5.64 0.82
CA GLN A 13 4.18 -6.10 2.15
C GLN A 13 5.57 -5.61 2.52
N ILE A 14 5.89 -5.55 3.83
CA ILE A 14 7.21 -5.12 4.31
C ILE A 14 8.30 -6.14 3.90
N PRO A 15 9.37 -5.74 3.19
CA PRO A 15 10.55 -6.58 2.95
C PRO A 15 11.46 -6.60 4.20
N SER A 16 11.86 -7.76 4.72
CA SER A 16 12.81 -7.83 5.85
C SER A 16 13.45 -9.22 6.03
N CYS A 17 14.63 -9.24 6.69
CA CYS A 17 15.40 -10.42 7.11
C CYS A 17 14.96 -11.05 8.45
N CYS A 18 14.19 -10.34 9.30
CA CYS A 18 13.69 -10.87 10.58
C CYS A 18 12.25 -11.39 10.44
N ALA A 19 12.10 -12.71 10.30
CA ALA A 19 10.84 -13.33 9.86
C ALA A 19 9.64 -13.16 10.82
N ALA A 20 9.86 -13.16 12.14
CA ALA A 20 8.78 -13.27 13.12
C ALA A 20 7.95 -11.97 13.31
N THR A 21 8.63 -10.84 13.50
CA THR A 21 7.97 -9.51 13.65
C THR A 21 7.34 -9.05 12.35
N ARG A 22 8.00 -9.31 11.21
CA ARG A 22 7.44 -9.07 9.86
C ARG A 22 6.16 -9.85 9.64
N TRP A 23 6.16 -11.15 9.94
CA TRP A 23 5.01 -12.01 9.67
C TRP A 23 3.77 -11.52 10.44
N LEU A 24 3.94 -11.14 11.70
CA LEU A 24 2.83 -10.63 12.51
C LEU A 24 2.32 -9.29 11.96
N ALA A 25 3.22 -8.35 11.63
CA ALA A 25 2.84 -7.06 11.07
C ALA A 25 2.10 -7.20 9.73
N ASN A 26 2.69 -7.92 8.75
CA ASN A 26 2.07 -8.15 7.44
C ASN A 26 0.72 -8.87 7.58
N ARG A 27 0.59 -9.84 8.49
CA ARG A 27 -0.67 -10.54 8.74
C ARG A 27 -1.74 -9.61 9.31
N ASN A 28 -1.36 -8.70 10.22
CA ASN A 28 -2.28 -7.71 10.78
C ASN A 28 -2.76 -6.72 9.71
N TYR A 29 -1.84 -6.15 8.92
CA TYR A 29 -2.20 -5.23 7.83
C TYR A 29 -3.08 -5.92 6.78
N SER A 30 -2.75 -7.15 6.39
CA SER A 30 -3.55 -7.92 5.42
C SER A 30 -4.96 -8.20 5.95
N LYS A 31 -5.09 -8.57 7.23
CA LYS A 31 -6.40 -8.81 7.86
C LYS A 31 -7.24 -7.53 7.90
N MET A 32 -6.63 -6.42 8.30
CA MET A 32 -7.29 -5.12 8.39
C MET A 32 -7.77 -4.65 7.00
N LEU A 33 -6.89 -4.65 5.99
CA LEU A 33 -7.23 -4.25 4.62
C LEU A 33 -8.28 -5.15 3.99
N LYS A 34 -8.20 -6.47 4.19
CA LYS A 34 -9.19 -7.42 3.68
C LYS A 34 -10.59 -7.15 4.25
N ASN A 35 -10.69 -6.82 5.54
CA ASN A 35 -11.96 -6.46 6.17
C ASN A 35 -12.48 -5.13 5.61
N LEU A 36 -11.61 -4.12 5.48
CA LEU A 36 -11.97 -2.82 4.91
C LEU A 36 -12.48 -2.96 3.47
N CYS A 37 -11.78 -3.71 2.61
CA CYS A 37 -12.17 -3.92 1.22
C CYS A 37 -13.53 -4.64 1.14
N LYS A 38 -13.77 -5.63 2.01
CA LYS A 38 -15.07 -6.31 2.10
C LYS A 38 -16.21 -5.36 2.52
N GLU A 39 -15.95 -4.43 3.44
CA GLU A 39 -16.94 -3.41 3.88
C GLU A 39 -17.19 -2.35 2.79
N ALA A 40 -16.16 -2.01 2.02
CA ALA A 40 -16.23 -1.03 0.94
C ALA A 40 -16.87 -1.61 -0.33
N GLY A 41 -16.72 -2.91 -0.58
CA GLY A 41 -17.04 -3.53 -1.88
C GLY A 41 -15.90 -3.39 -2.89
N ALA A 42 -14.65 -3.37 -2.40
CA ALA A 42 -13.44 -3.28 -3.22
C ALA A 42 -12.70 -4.62 -3.29
N VAL A 43 -11.89 -4.81 -4.35
CA VAL A 43 -11.01 -5.95 -4.51
C VAL A 43 -9.73 -5.73 -3.70
N PHE A 44 -9.35 -6.72 -2.90
CA PHE A 44 -8.08 -6.71 -2.17
C PHE A 44 -7.06 -7.64 -2.82
N LYS A 45 -5.85 -7.14 -3.06
CA LYS A 45 -4.68 -7.92 -3.50
C LYS A 45 -3.50 -7.64 -2.59
N GLU A 46 -2.63 -8.63 -2.44
CA GLU A 46 -1.35 -8.51 -1.76
C GLU A 46 -0.24 -8.95 -2.70
N VAL A 47 0.90 -8.26 -2.64
CA VAL A 47 2.05 -8.54 -3.49
C VAL A 47 3.33 -8.62 -2.65
N ASP A 48 4.20 -9.55 -3.03
CA ASP A 48 5.52 -9.66 -2.43
C ASP A 48 6.43 -8.57 -3.01
N PRO A 49 7.03 -7.71 -2.17
CA PRO A 49 7.93 -6.65 -2.60
C PRO A 49 9.13 -7.15 -3.41
N LEU A 50 9.61 -8.37 -3.17
CA LEU A 50 10.76 -8.95 -3.90
C LEU A 50 10.45 -9.17 -5.38
N THR A 51 9.18 -9.43 -5.70
CA THR A 51 8.74 -9.70 -7.08
C THR A 51 8.23 -8.46 -7.80
N THR A 52 8.01 -7.37 -7.06
CA THR A 52 7.33 -6.16 -7.56
C THR A 52 8.10 -4.86 -7.27
N GLN A 53 9.38 -4.99 -6.89
CA GLN A 53 10.23 -3.87 -6.51
C GLN A 53 10.32 -2.79 -7.58
N ASP A 54 10.50 -3.17 -8.86
CA ASP A 54 10.60 -2.22 -9.98
C ASP A 54 9.31 -1.42 -10.18
N ILE A 55 8.15 -2.04 -9.94
CA ILE A 55 6.84 -1.39 -10.04
C ILE A 55 6.74 -0.35 -8.93
N LEU A 56 7.08 -0.72 -7.70
CA LEU A 56 7.02 0.20 -6.56
C LEU A 56 7.97 1.38 -6.74
N ILE A 57 9.20 1.14 -7.21
CA ILE A 57 10.18 2.19 -7.49
C ILE A 57 9.60 3.22 -8.46
N LYS A 58 9.05 2.77 -9.59
CA LYS A 58 8.42 3.66 -10.59
C LYS A 58 7.26 4.44 -9.99
N MET A 59 6.38 3.78 -9.23
CA MET A 59 5.25 4.45 -8.59
C MET A 59 5.69 5.53 -7.58
N VAL A 60 6.71 5.25 -6.76
CA VAL A 60 7.25 6.23 -5.81
C VAL A 60 7.89 7.40 -6.56
N GLN A 61 8.66 7.13 -7.62
CA GLN A 61 9.28 8.16 -8.45
C GLN A 61 8.24 9.10 -9.08
N GLU A 62 7.12 8.55 -9.58
CA GLU A 62 6.08 9.32 -10.27
C GLU A 62 5.14 10.07 -9.31
N GLN A 63 4.82 9.49 -8.15
CA GLN A 63 3.73 9.97 -7.29
C GLN A 63 4.22 10.60 -5.98
N ARG A 64 5.46 10.33 -5.55
CA ARG A 64 6.03 10.74 -4.27
C ARG A 64 7.41 11.37 -4.43
N PRO A 65 7.49 12.54 -5.10
CA PRO A 65 8.76 13.24 -5.31
C PRO A 65 9.46 13.58 -3.99
N ASP A 66 8.70 13.78 -2.91
CA ASP A 66 9.20 14.02 -1.54
C ASP A 66 10.02 12.85 -0.97
N ILE A 67 9.68 11.62 -1.38
CA ILE A 67 10.40 10.41 -1.00
C ILE A 67 11.51 10.14 -2.01
N TRP A 68 11.24 10.36 -3.29
CA TRP A 68 12.24 10.18 -4.34
C TRP A 68 13.49 11.04 -4.11
N GLU A 69 13.33 12.29 -3.68
CA GLU A 69 14.45 13.17 -3.34
C GLU A 69 15.32 12.58 -2.21
N LYS A 70 14.70 11.89 -1.23
CA LYS A 70 15.44 11.19 -0.16
C LYS A 70 16.14 9.94 -0.68
N VAL A 71 15.51 9.21 -1.60
CA VAL A 71 16.12 8.06 -2.28
C VAL A 71 17.34 8.48 -3.08
N GLU A 72 17.29 9.63 -3.78
CA GLU A 72 18.44 10.16 -4.52
C GLU A 72 19.61 10.53 -3.59
N LYS A 73 19.32 10.98 -2.36
CA LYS A 73 20.34 11.39 -1.37
C LYS A 73 20.90 10.22 -0.56
N HIS A 74 20.07 9.23 -0.22
CA HIS A 74 20.41 8.19 0.75
C HIS A 74 20.34 6.76 0.18
N GLY A 75 19.94 6.62 -1.08
CA GLY A 75 19.82 5.35 -1.80
C GLY A 75 18.48 4.65 -1.64
N LEU A 76 18.35 3.51 -2.31
CA LEU A 76 17.17 2.64 -2.30
C LEU A 76 16.68 2.15 -0.92
N PRO A 77 17.52 2.05 0.14
CA PRO A 77 17.02 1.66 1.47
C PRO A 77 15.90 2.56 2.02
N VAL A 78 15.82 3.83 1.59
CA VAL A 78 14.70 4.73 1.95
C VAL A 78 13.33 4.19 1.50
N ILE A 79 13.30 3.43 0.39
CA ILE A 79 12.06 2.79 -0.08
C ILE A 79 11.62 1.70 0.91
N ILE A 80 12.57 1.00 1.55
CA ILE A 80 12.26 -0.02 2.56
C ILE A 80 11.52 0.59 3.76
N GLU A 81 11.92 1.80 4.17
CA GLU A 81 11.25 2.54 5.25
C GLU A 81 9.84 3.01 4.87
N SER A 82 9.53 3.07 3.57
CA SER A 82 8.20 3.45 3.09
C SER A 82 7.21 2.30 3.15
N PHE A 83 7.61 1.09 3.57
CA PHE A 83 6.71 -0.05 3.71
C PHE A 83 6.00 -0.10 5.07
N PRO A 84 4.79 -0.68 5.14
CA PRO A 84 3.98 -1.19 4.02
C PRO A 84 3.47 -0.07 3.10
N VAL A 85 3.24 -0.41 1.83
CA VAL A 85 2.66 0.54 0.85
C VAL A 85 1.27 0.07 0.46
N VAL A 86 0.30 0.98 0.52
CA VAL A 86 -1.07 0.73 0.08
C VAL A 86 -1.34 1.55 -1.17
N VAL A 87 -1.77 0.86 -2.22
CA VAL A 87 -2.14 1.43 -3.51
C VAL A 87 -3.62 1.19 -3.75
N MET A 88 -4.34 2.21 -4.22
CA MET A 88 -5.72 2.10 -4.68
C MET A 88 -5.82 2.62 -6.10
N ASP A 89 -6.27 1.78 -7.03
CA ASP A 89 -6.44 2.11 -8.46
C ASP A 89 -5.19 2.75 -9.09
N GLY A 90 -4.02 2.22 -8.73
CA GLY A 90 -2.72 2.69 -9.21
C GLY A 90 -2.17 3.92 -8.49
N LYS A 91 -2.86 4.46 -7.47
CA LYS A 91 -2.37 5.59 -6.66
C LYS A 91 -1.91 5.15 -5.28
N ILE A 92 -0.75 5.63 -4.83
CA ILE A 92 -0.28 5.44 -3.46
C ILE A 92 -1.18 6.26 -2.51
N ILE A 93 -1.85 5.58 -1.58
CA ILE A 93 -2.72 6.20 -0.57
C ILE A 93 -2.17 6.08 0.85
N SER A 94 -1.18 5.20 1.07
CA SER A 94 -0.49 5.09 2.35
C SER A 94 0.92 4.51 2.17
N LEU A 95 1.85 4.99 2.98
CA LEU A 95 3.23 4.53 3.09
C LEU A 95 3.61 4.43 4.55
N GLY A 96 4.44 3.45 4.89
CA GLY A 96 4.93 3.25 6.24
C GLY A 96 3.81 2.77 7.17
N GLU A 97 3.88 3.17 8.44
CA GLU A 97 2.89 2.81 9.43
C GLU A 97 1.47 3.24 9.01
N ILE A 98 0.58 2.24 8.86
CA ILE A 98 -0.78 2.49 8.39
C ILE A 98 -1.63 3.04 9.53
N ASN A 99 -2.12 4.27 9.35
CA ASN A 99 -3.20 4.83 10.16
C ASN A 99 -4.55 4.27 9.66
N GLU A 100 -5.07 3.26 10.35
CA GLU A 100 -6.31 2.56 9.98
C GLU A 100 -7.50 3.50 9.81
N LYS A 101 -7.64 4.52 10.68
CA LYS A 101 -8.79 5.43 10.65
C LYS A 101 -8.78 6.29 9.41
N GLU A 102 -7.61 6.85 9.09
CA GLU A 102 -7.43 7.70 7.92
C GLU A 102 -7.62 6.89 6.63
N LEU A 103 -7.00 5.71 6.56
CA LEU A 103 -7.11 4.83 5.42
C LEU A 103 -8.56 4.39 5.18
N LYS A 104 -9.29 4.05 6.26
CA LYS A 104 -10.70 3.68 6.18
C LYS A 104 -11.55 4.81 5.61
N LEU A 105 -11.32 6.05 6.03
CA LEU A 105 -12.02 7.21 5.49
C LEU A 105 -11.72 7.39 4.00
N GLN A 106 -10.44 7.38 3.60
CA GLN A 106 -10.04 7.53 2.20
C GLN A 106 -10.67 6.46 1.29
N VAL A 107 -10.63 5.19 1.71
CA VAL A 107 -11.20 4.07 0.95
C VAL A 107 -12.71 4.16 0.85
N LEU A 108 -13.41 4.40 1.98
CA LEU A 108 -14.87 4.46 1.95
C LEU A 108 -15.39 5.67 1.16
N SER A 109 -14.75 6.83 1.28
CA SER A 109 -15.10 8.00 0.47
C SER A 109 -14.88 7.76 -1.03
N ALA A 110 -13.78 7.11 -1.41
CA ALA A 110 -13.50 6.82 -2.81
C ALA A 110 -14.51 5.82 -3.42
N VAL A 111 -14.89 4.79 -2.67
CA VAL A 111 -15.75 3.70 -3.18
C VAL A 111 -17.24 4.03 -3.09
N LYS A 112 -17.68 4.77 -2.07
CA LYS A 112 -19.12 5.03 -1.82
C LYS A 112 -19.62 6.40 -2.28
N GLY A 113 -18.72 7.38 -2.49
CA GLY A 113 -19.08 8.77 -2.80
C GLY A 113 -19.46 9.55 -1.56
#